data_AF-C8XTL6-F1
#
_entry.id   AF-C8XTL6-F1
#
_cell.length_a   1.000
_cell.length_b   1.000
_cell.length_c   1.000
_cell.angle_alpha   90.00
_cell.angle_beta   90.00
_cell.angle_gamma   90.00
#
_symmetry.space_group_name_H-M   'P 1'
#
loop_
_entity.id
_entity.type
_entity.pdbx_description
1 polymer ?
#
loop_
_entity_poly.entity_id
_entity_poly.type
_entity_poly.pdbx_seq_one_letter_code
_entity_poly.pdbx_strand_id
1 'polypeptide(L)'
;MTKKRARSILMGKTSSTSPFVIYDVDTLWKAESGLVWSQLTPGAPLTKEIGVHVFYRCQCTTVETVRELTEFAKCIPGFVDLFLNDQVTLLKYGVHEAIFAMLPSLMNKDGLLVANGKGFVTREFLRSLRKPFSEIMEPKFEFAVKFNALELDDSDLALFVAAIILCGDRPGLMNVKQV
;
A
#
# COMPACT_ATOMS: atom_id res chain seq x y z
N MET A 1 -6.51 -2.18 -5.68
CA MET A 1 -7.91 -1.91 -5.25
C MET A 1 -8.19 -0.42 -5.37
N THR A 2 -9.35 0.01 -5.87
CA THR A 2 -9.69 1.45 -6.02
C THR A 2 -10.11 2.09 -4.69
N LYS A 3 -9.92 3.41 -4.56
CA LYS A 3 -10.36 4.22 -3.41
C LYS A 3 -11.88 4.18 -3.27
N LYS A 4 -12.64 4.30 -4.36
CA LYS A 4 -14.12 4.18 -4.32
C LYS A 4 -14.56 2.86 -3.68
N ARG A 5 -13.95 1.74 -4.07
CA ARG A 5 -14.26 0.43 -3.50
C ARG A 5 -13.84 0.34 -2.03
N ALA A 6 -12.63 0.78 -1.70
CA ALA A 6 -12.12 0.77 -0.33
C ALA A 6 -13.01 1.62 0.61
N ARG A 7 -13.44 2.81 0.18
CA ARG A 7 -14.34 3.69 0.94
C ARG A 7 -15.70 3.07 1.17
N SER A 8 -16.26 2.39 0.17
CA SER A 8 -17.52 1.66 0.33
C SER A 8 -17.42 0.62 1.46
N ILE A 9 -16.33 -0.14 1.51
CA ILE A 9 -16.06 -1.13 2.56
C ILE A 9 -15.91 -0.45 3.93
N LEU A 10 -15.06 0.58 4.02
CA LEU A 10 -14.77 1.29 5.27
C LEU A 10 -16.00 2.01 5.86
N MET A 11 -16.96 2.41 5.03
CA MET A 11 -18.21 3.04 5.44
C MET A 11 -19.35 2.05 5.68
N GLY A 12 -19.10 0.73 5.53
CA GLY A 12 -20.15 -0.30 5.68
C GLY A 12 -21.25 -0.23 4.62
N LYS A 13 -20.97 0.35 3.45
CA LYS A 13 -21.94 0.55 2.36
C LYS A 13 -21.96 -0.60 1.35
N THR A 14 -21.14 -1.63 1.53
CA THR A 14 -21.10 -2.80 0.61
C THR A 14 -22.15 -3.85 0.97
N SER A 15 -22.76 -4.46 -0.04
CA SER A 15 -23.64 -5.63 0.11
C SER A 15 -22.91 -6.94 0.43
N SER A 16 -21.58 -6.96 0.30
CA SER A 16 -20.72 -8.10 0.64
C SER A 16 -20.33 -8.11 2.12
N THR A 17 -19.98 -9.29 2.62
CA THR A 17 -19.48 -9.58 3.97
C THR A 17 -18.46 -8.54 4.45
N SER A 18 -18.67 -8.02 5.66
CA SER A 18 -17.74 -7.10 6.33
C SER A 18 -16.32 -7.70 6.41
N PRO A 19 -15.26 -6.86 6.35
CA PRO A 19 -13.89 -7.34 6.48
C PRO A 19 -13.67 -7.98 7.85
N PHE A 20 -12.88 -9.06 7.89
CA PHE A 20 -12.45 -9.67 9.14
C PHE A 20 -11.49 -8.73 9.88
N VAL A 21 -11.79 -8.42 11.15
CA VAL A 21 -11.03 -7.45 11.93
C VAL A 21 -9.87 -8.14 12.67
N ILE A 22 -8.66 -7.63 12.46
CA ILE A 22 -7.43 -8.07 13.11
C ILE A 22 -7.02 -7.00 14.13
N TYR A 23 -7.15 -7.33 15.41
CA TYR A 23 -6.89 -6.39 16.52
C TYR A 23 -6.00 -6.97 17.62
N ASP A 24 -5.65 -8.25 17.52
CA ASP A 24 -4.75 -8.94 18.43
C ASP A 24 -4.05 -10.10 17.72
N VAL A 25 -3.26 -10.86 18.49
CA VAL A 25 -2.49 -12.00 17.99
C VAL A 25 -3.41 -13.14 17.55
N ASP A 26 -4.48 -13.39 18.29
CA ASP A 26 -5.38 -14.51 18.03
C ASP A 26 -6.18 -14.30 16.74
N THR A 27 -6.66 -13.09 16.53
CA THR A 27 -7.32 -12.68 15.28
C THR A 27 -6.35 -12.66 14.11
N LEU A 28 -5.10 -12.25 14.31
CA LEU A 28 -4.06 -12.37 13.28
C LEU A 28 -3.90 -13.83 12.84
N TRP A 29 -3.77 -14.78 13.77
CA TRP A 29 -3.64 -16.19 13.42
C TRP A 29 -4.87 -16.78 12.74
N LYS A 30 -6.08 -16.34 13.13
CA LYS A 30 -7.33 -16.70 12.41
C LYS A 30 -7.34 -16.16 10.98
N ALA A 31 -6.84 -14.94 10.77
CA ALA A 31 -6.71 -14.36 9.44
C ALA A 31 -5.72 -15.16 8.56
N GLU A 32 -4.63 -15.63 9.16
CA GLU A 32 -3.60 -16.48 8.56
C GLU A 32 -4.07 -17.90 8.24
N SER A 33 -5.02 -18.43 9.00
CA SER A 33 -5.55 -19.79 8.82
C SER A 33 -6.54 -19.93 7.66
N GLY A 34 -6.47 -19.05 6.65
CA GLY A 34 -7.34 -19.11 5.46
C GLY A 34 -8.51 -18.12 5.45
N LEU A 35 -8.77 -17.40 6.55
CA LEU A 35 -9.94 -16.52 6.63
C LEU A 35 -9.77 -15.23 5.82
N VAL A 36 -8.54 -14.70 5.77
CA VAL A 36 -8.19 -13.48 5.01
C VAL A 36 -7.23 -13.83 3.88
N TRP A 37 -6.16 -14.55 4.20
CA TRP A 37 -5.14 -14.96 3.24
C TRP A 37 -5.28 -16.44 2.92
N SER A 38 -5.49 -16.77 1.65
CA SER A 38 -5.74 -18.15 1.19
C SER A 38 -4.49 -19.04 1.15
N GLN A 39 -3.30 -18.46 1.25
CA GLN A 39 -2.03 -19.18 1.26
C GLN A 39 -1.13 -18.60 2.35
N LEU A 40 -0.52 -19.47 3.16
CA LEU A 40 0.69 -19.09 3.90
C LEU A 40 1.73 -18.72 2.85
N THR A 41 2.32 -17.54 2.99
CA THR A 41 3.40 -17.07 2.12
C THR A 41 4.55 -18.07 2.14
N PRO A 42 4.94 -18.66 0.98
CA PRO A 42 6.05 -19.60 0.92
C PRO A 42 7.33 -18.94 1.46
N GLY A 43 7.95 -19.54 2.47
CA GLY A 43 9.16 -18.99 3.09
C GLY A 43 8.92 -17.86 4.09
N ALA A 44 7.68 -17.64 4.55
CA ALA A 44 7.44 -16.78 5.70
C ALA A 44 8.29 -17.26 6.88
N PRO A 45 9.08 -16.38 7.52
CA PRO A 45 9.89 -16.80 8.65
C PRO A 45 8.98 -17.38 9.73
N LEU A 46 9.31 -18.57 10.23
CA LEU A 46 8.64 -19.22 11.36
C LEU A 46 9.01 -18.50 12.68
N THR A 47 8.96 -17.17 12.68
CA THR A 47 9.41 -16.32 13.77
C THR A 47 8.31 -16.19 14.81
N LYS A 48 8.68 -16.42 16.09
CA LYS A 48 7.79 -16.20 17.24
C LYS A 48 7.47 -14.73 17.48
N GLU A 49 8.23 -13.79 16.88
CA GLU A 49 7.97 -12.36 17.03
C GLU A 49 6.92 -11.88 16.02
N ILE A 50 5.73 -11.58 16.53
CA ILE A 50 4.57 -11.13 15.74
C ILE A 50 4.88 -9.89 14.88
N GLY A 51 5.70 -8.98 15.39
CA GLY A 51 6.11 -7.78 14.65
C GLY A 51 6.85 -8.10 13.35
N VAL A 52 7.71 -9.13 13.35
CA VAL A 52 8.42 -9.60 12.15
C VAL A 52 7.42 -10.16 11.13
N HIS A 53 6.43 -10.93 11.60
CA HIS A 53 5.41 -11.51 10.72
C HIS A 53 4.55 -10.42 10.06
N VAL A 54 4.07 -9.45 10.84
CA VAL A 54 3.31 -8.30 10.31
C VAL A 54 4.17 -7.51 9.30
N PHE A 55 5.43 -7.26 9.63
CA PHE A 55 6.36 -6.55 8.74
C PHE A 55 6.59 -7.33 7.43
N TYR A 56 6.75 -8.65 7.51
CA TYR A 56 6.88 -9.50 6.33
C TYR A 56 5.62 -9.45 5.45
N ARG A 57 4.41 -9.45 6.04
CA ARG A 57 3.17 -9.25 5.29
C ARG A 57 3.15 -7.90 4.56
N CYS A 58 3.56 -6.82 5.22
CA CYS A 58 3.71 -5.50 4.59
C CYS A 58 4.72 -5.53 3.43
N GLN A 59 5.85 -6.23 3.61
CA GLN A 59 6.86 -6.37 2.56
C GLN A 59 6.32 -7.11 1.34
N CYS A 60 5.62 -8.24 1.52
CA CYS A 60 5.00 -8.97 0.41
C CYS A 60 4.02 -8.09 -0.39
N THR A 61 3.13 -7.38 0.31
CA THR A 61 2.18 -6.46 -0.34
C THR A 61 2.90 -5.31 -1.05
N THR A 62 4.02 -4.83 -0.50
CA THR A 62 4.85 -3.80 -1.16
C THR A 62 5.40 -4.31 -2.49
N VAL A 63 5.94 -5.53 -2.53
CA VAL A 63 6.46 -6.15 -3.77
C VAL A 63 5.37 -6.34 -4.81
N GLU A 64 4.19 -6.81 -4.42
CA GLU A 64 3.02 -6.90 -5.31
C GLU A 64 2.63 -5.52 -5.86
N THR A 65 2.59 -4.50 -5.01
CA THR A 65 2.24 -3.12 -5.42
C THR A 65 3.28 -2.51 -6.34
N VAL A 66 4.58 -2.81 -6.17
CA VAL A 66 5.64 -2.40 -7.09
C VAL A 66 5.39 -2.97 -8.49
N ARG A 67 4.96 -4.24 -8.60
CA ARG A 67 4.57 -4.83 -9.89
C ARG A 67 3.38 -4.10 -10.49
N GLU A 68 2.33 -3.84 -9.71
CA GLU A 68 1.14 -3.12 -10.19
C GLU A 68 1.50 -1.70 -10.68
N LEU A 69 2.35 -0.98 -9.93
CA LEU A 69 2.82 0.36 -10.30
C LEU A 69 3.71 0.36 -11.55
N THR A 70 4.49 -0.70 -11.75
CA THR A 70 5.29 -0.87 -12.97
C THR A 70 4.38 -1.05 -14.19
N GLU A 71 3.32 -1.86 -14.07
CA GLU A 71 2.34 -2.01 -15.15
C GLU A 71 1.55 -0.71 -15.39
N PHE A 72 1.17 -0.01 -14.32
CA PHE A 72 0.55 1.32 -14.43
C PHE A 72 1.45 2.32 -15.17
N ALA A 73 2.75 2.38 -14.83
CA ALA A 73 3.69 3.29 -15.45
C ALA A 73 3.81 3.06 -16.97
N LYS A 74 3.83 1.79 -17.41
CA LYS A 74 3.84 1.43 -18.83
C LYS A 74 2.58 1.89 -19.59
N CYS A 75 1.48 2.11 -18.89
CA CYS A 75 0.26 2.67 -19.48
C CYS A 75 0.27 4.19 -19.60
N ILE A 76 1.25 4.89 -19.02
CA ILE A 76 1.39 6.34 -19.14
C ILE A 76 1.92 6.68 -20.54
N PRO A 77 1.24 7.55 -21.31
CA PRO A 77 1.71 7.96 -22.63
C PRO A 77 3.14 8.50 -22.58
N GLY A 78 4.02 8.00 -23.46
CA GLY A 78 5.43 8.41 -23.54
C GLY A 78 6.39 7.71 -22.57
N PHE A 79 5.90 7.03 -21.52
CA PHE A 79 6.78 6.38 -20.53
C PHE A 79 7.61 5.24 -21.14
N VAL A 80 6.99 4.40 -21.96
CA VAL A 80 7.67 3.27 -22.62
C VAL A 80 8.65 3.71 -23.71
N ASP A 81 8.54 4.97 -24.18
CA ASP A 81 9.42 5.57 -25.17
C ASP A 81 10.69 6.19 -24.54
N LEU A 82 10.74 6.29 -23.20
CA LEU A 82 11.95 6.66 -22.46
C LEU A 82 13.01 5.55 -22.56
N PHE A 83 14.28 5.91 -22.35
CA PHE A 83 15.30 4.90 -22.19
C PHE A 83 14.99 3.95 -21.02
N LEU A 84 15.27 2.66 -21.20
CA LEU A 84 14.99 1.65 -20.17
C LEU A 84 15.64 1.98 -18.81
N ASN A 85 16.85 2.53 -18.81
CA ASN A 85 17.52 2.97 -17.58
C ASN A 85 16.79 4.12 -16.89
N ASP A 86 16.18 5.04 -17.65
CA ASP A 86 15.39 6.14 -17.09
C ASP A 86 14.06 5.60 -16.54
N GLN A 87 13.38 4.69 -17.25
CA GLN A 87 12.19 4.01 -16.73
C GLN A 87 12.47 3.31 -15.38
N VAL A 88 13.60 2.58 -15.29
CA VAL A 88 14.05 1.92 -14.05
C VAL A 88 14.36 2.95 -12.96
N THR A 89 15.04 4.06 -13.30
CA THR A 89 15.40 5.12 -12.36
C THR A 89 14.16 5.81 -11.78
N LEU A 90 13.21 6.17 -12.64
CA LEU A 90 11.94 6.78 -12.23
C LEU A 90 11.18 5.88 -11.26
N LEU A 91 11.03 4.58 -11.59
CA LEU A 91 10.36 3.63 -10.71
C LEU A 91 11.13 3.40 -9.40
N LYS A 92 12.46 3.26 -9.47
CA LYS A 92 13.33 3.05 -8.29
C LYS A 92 13.13 4.13 -7.24
N TYR A 93 13.05 5.39 -7.64
CA TYR A 93 12.90 6.51 -6.71
C TYR A 93 11.43 6.89 -6.44
N GLY A 94 10.52 6.71 -7.39
CA GLY A 94 9.12 7.13 -7.25
C GLY A 94 8.18 6.09 -6.61
N VAL A 95 8.52 4.79 -6.64
CA VAL A 95 7.54 3.75 -6.28
C VAL A 95 7.07 3.84 -4.82
N HIS A 96 7.94 4.18 -3.87
CA HIS A 96 7.55 4.30 -2.47
C HIS A 96 6.67 5.53 -2.22
N GLU A 97 6.96 6.65 -2.88
CA GLU A 97 6.11 7.85 -2.84
C GLU A 97 4.72 7.53 -3.40
N ALA A 98 4.65 6.83 -4.54
CA ALA A 98 3.39 6.40 -5.14
C ALA A 98 2.61 5.44 -4.23
N ILE A 99 3.28 4.46 -3.60
CA ILE A 99 2.66 3.56 -2.63
C ILE A 99 2.06 4.36 -1.47
N PHE A 100 2.81 5.31 -0.89
CA PHE A 100 2.33 6.12 0.23
C PHE A 100 1.25 7.13 -0.18
N ALA A 101 1.18 7.57 -1.43
CA ALA A 101 0.08 8.38 -1.95
C ALA A 101 -1.22 7.56 -2.12
N MET A 102 -1.11 6.28 -2.50
CA MET A 102 -2.26 5.40 -2.66
C MET A 102 -2.76 4.79 -1.34
N LEU A 103 -1.84 4.50 -0.41
CA LEU A 103 -2.13 3.85 0.87
C LEU A 103 -3.26 4.53 1.69
N PRO A 104 -3.38 5.88 1.76
CA PRO A 104 -4.49 6.56 2.42
C PRO A 104 -5.88 6.12 1.94
N SER A 105 -6.01 5.68 0.69
CA SER A 105 -7.26 5.16 0.12
C SER A 105 -7.76 3.91 0.85
N LEU A 106 -6.85 3.16 1.48
CA LEU A 106 -7.12 1.93 2.22
C LEU A 106 -7.27 2.18 3.73
N MET A 107 -7.08 3.41 4.18
CA MET A 107 -6.97 3.75 5.61
C MET A 107 -8.13 4.63 6.07
N ASN A 108 -8.49 4.47 7.34
CA ASN A 108 -9.23 5.46 8.11
C ASN A 108 -8.45 5.75 9.42
N LYS A 109 -9.05 6.52 10.34
CA LYS A 109 -8.42 6.87 11.63
C LYS A 109 -8.15 5.65 12.53
N ASP A 110 -8.89 4.57 12.32
CA ASP A 110 -8.96 3.39 13.21
C ASP A 110 -8.15 2.19 12.68
N GLY A 111 -7.74 2.18 11.39
CA GLY A 111 -7.02 1.05 10.81
C GLY A 111 -6.89 1.09 9.28
N LEU A 112 -6.47 -0.03 8.70
CA LEU A 112 -6.20 -0.18 7.28
C LEU A 112 -6.76 -1.49 6.71
N LEU A 113 -7.27 -1.43 5.47
CA LEU A 113 -7.73 -2.60 4.74
C LEU A 113 -6.54 -3.41 4.19
N VAL A 114 -6.62 -4.73 4.32
CA VAL A 114 -5.65 -5.70 3.80
C VAL A 114 -6.33 -6.73 2.91
N ALA A 115 -5.53 -7.48 2.14
CA ALA A 115 -6.00 -8.61 1.31
C ALA A 115 -7.19 -8.24 0.40
N ASN A 116 -7.06 -7.13 -0.34
CA ASN A 116 -8.10 -6.62 -1.23
C ASN A 116 -9.45 -6.37 -0.53
N GLY A 117 -9.39 -5.88 0.72
CA GLY A 117 -10.56 -5.52 1.52
C GLY A 117 -11.20 -6.69 2.28
N LYS A 118 -10.58 -7.89 2.28
CA LYS A 118 -11.06 -9.03 3.07
C LYS A 118 -10.75 -8.91 4.57
N GLY A 119 -9.71 -8.16 4.93
CA GLY A 119 -9.32 -7.92 6.31
C GLY A 119 -9.20 -6.44 6.63
N PHE A 120 -9.33 -6.10 7.91
CA PHE A 120 -9.10 -4.77 8.44
C PHE A 120 -8.19 -4.87 9.67
N VAL A 121 -6.98 -4.33 9.57
CA VAL A 121 -6.01 -4.32 10.68
C VAL A 121 -6.16 -3.02 11.45
N THR A 122 -6.40 -3.11 12.75
CA THR A 122 -6.58 -1.92 13.59
C THR A 122 -5.26 -1.18 13.79
N ARG A 123 -5.34 0.15 13.86
CA ARG A 123 -4.19 1.02 14.17
C ARG A 123 -3.65 0.75 15.56
N GLU A 124 -4.52 0.47 16.52
CA GLU A 124 -4.13 0.16 17.90
C GLU A 124 -3.30 -1.13 17.98
N PHE A 125 -3.69 -2.19 17.27
CA PHE A 125 -2.88 -3.40 17.18
C PHE A 125 -1.50 -3.16 16.57
N LEU A 126 -1.42 -2.33 15.53
CA LEU A 126 -0.12 -1.97 14.94
C LEU A 126 0.74 -1.17 15.92
N ARG A 127 0.14 -0.29 16.73
CA ARG A 127 0.84 0.44 17.81
C ARG A 127 1.29 -0.46 18.96
N SER A 128 0.59 -1.57 19.23
CA SER A 128 0.97 -2.49 20.30
C SER A 128 2.16 -3.39 19.96
N LEU A 129 2.63 -3.40 18.70
CA LEU A 129 3.81 -4.16 18.30
C LEU A 129 5.08 -3.65 19.00
N ARG A 130 6.05 -4.55 19.21
CA ARG A 130 7.35 -4.18 19.78
C ARG A 130 8.09 -3.23 18.84
N LYS A 131 8.87 -2.29 19.38
CA LYS A 131 9.80 -1.48 18.58
C LYS A 131 10.81 -2.40 17.86
N PRO A 132 11.17 -2.09 16.61
CA PRO A 132 10.84 -0.87 15.85
C PRO A 132 9.49 -0.91 15.10
N PHE A 133 8.76 -2.03 15.12
CA PHE A 133 7.63 -2.26 14.21
C PHE A 133 6.44 -1.32 14.43
N SER A 134 6.15 -0.94 15.69
CA SER A 134 5.06 -0.02 16.02
C SER A 134 5.27 1.40 15.50
N GLU A 135 6.50 1.81 15.23
CA GLU A 135 6.84 3.17 14.78
C GLU A 135 6.79 3.31 13.25
N ILE A 136 6.78 2.20 12.51
CA ILE A 136 6.85 2.22 11.04
C ILE A 136 5.55 2.75 10.43
N MET A 137 4.40 2.30 10.95
CA MET A 137 3.08 2.55 10.37
C MET A 137 2.45 3.85 10.85
N GLU A 138 2.77 4.30 12.07
CA GLU A 138 2.14 5.45 12.69
C GLU A 138 2.26 6.75 11.85
N PRO A 139 3.43 7.11 11.30
CA PRO A 139 3.54 8.28 10.42
C PRO A 139 2.67 8.18 9.16
N LYS A 140 2.38 6.97 8.68
CA LYS A 140 1.55 6.76 7.48
C LYS A 140 0.08 6.97 7.81
N PHE A 141 -0.36 6.62 9.03
CA PHE A 141 -1.68 7.00 9.51
C PHE A 141 -1.83 8.51 9.64
N GLU A 142 -0.84 9.20 10.21
CA GLU A 142 -0.85 10.66 10.31
C GLU A 142 -0.92 11.34 8.95
N PHE A 143 -0.11 10.87 8.00
CA PHE A 143 -0.17 11.32 6.60
C PHE A 143 -1.55 11.04 5.99
N ALA A 144 -2.06 9.81 6.14
CA ALA A 144 -3.33 9.40 5.54
C ALA A 144 -4.53 10.22 6.05
N VAL A 145 -4.57 10.60 7.33
CA VAL A 145 -5.64 11.46 7.86
C VAL A 145 -5.63 12.82 7.15
N LYS A 146 -4.45 13.45 7.02
CA LYS A 146 -4.31 14.75 6.35
C LYS A 146 -4.58 14.66 4.85
N PHE A 147 -4.02 13.65 4.18
CA PHE A 147 -4.15 13.46 2.75
C PHE A 147 -5.58 13.11 2.33
N ASN A 148 -6.31 12.33 3.14
CA ASN A 148 -7.71 12.02 2.87
C ASN A 148 -8.66 13.21 3.05
N ALA A 149 -8.27 14.23 3.84
CA ALA A 149 -9.05 15.47 3.97
C ALA A 149 -9.05 16.31 2.68
N LEU A 150 -8.18 15.99 1.71
CA LEU A 150 -8.20 16.59 0.37
C LEU A 150 -9.31 16.00 -0.53
N GLU A 151 -9.99 14.94 -0.08
CA GLU A 151 -11.15 14.32 -0.75
C GLU A 151 -10.93 13.87 -2.20
N LEU A 152 -9.68 13.66 -2.62
CA LEU A 152 -9.30 13.20 -3.96
C LEU A 152 -10.01 11.89 -4.34
N ASP A 153 -10.46 11.76 -5.58
CA ASP A 153 -11.03 10.52 -6.11
C ASP A 153 -9.99 9.64 -6.83
N ASP A 154 -10.44 8.52 -7.43
CA ASP A 154 -9.55 7.61 -8.15
C ASP A 154 -8.90 8.26 -9.40
N SER A 155 -9.58 9.20 -10.03
CA SER A 155 -9.13 9.93 -11.22
C SER A 155 -8.03 10.93 -10.85
N ASP A 156 -8.23 11.67 -9.77
CA ASP A 156 -7.23 12.60 -9.21
C ASP A 156 -5.95 11.85 -8.82
N LEU A 157 -6.11 10.72 -8.13
CA LEU A 157 -4.99 9.90 -7.69
C LEU A 157 -4.22 9.29 -8.86
N ALA A 158 -4.89 8.92 -9.95
CA ALA A 158 -4.21 8.40 -11.13
C ALA A 158 -3.24 9.44 -11.72
N LEU A 159 -3.68 10.70 -11.85
CA LEU A 159 -2.83 11.79 -12.34
C LEU A 159 -1.71 12.11 -11.33
N PHE A 160 -2.02 12.13 -10.04
CA PHE A 160 -1.05 12.41 -8.99
C PHE A 160 0.06 11.34 -8.93
N VAL A 161 -0.28 10.06 -9.04
CA VAL A 161 0.69 8.97 -9.09
C VAL A 161 1.52 9.00 -10.36
N ALA A 162 0.92 9.33 -11.51
CA ALA A 162 1.68 9.52 -12.75
C ALA A 162 2.72 10.65 -12.63
N ALA A 163 2.34 11.77 -12.01
CA ALA A 163 3.26 12.89 -11.75
C ALA A 163 4.41 12.52 -10.79
N ILE A 164 4.15 11.69 -9.77
CA ILE A 164 5.20 11.16 -8.89
C ILE A 164 6.21 10.31 -9.67
N ILE A 165 5.72 9.45 -10.56
CA ILE A 165 6.57 8.56 -11.36
C ILE A 165 7.39 9.37 -12.36
N LEU A 166 6.77 10.29 -13.09
CA LEU A 166 7.40 11.17 -14.09
C LEU A 166 8.06 12.41 -13.45
N CYS A 167 8.90 12.20 -12.45
CA CYS A 167 9.62 13.27 -11.79
C CYS A 167 11.03 13.42 -12.37
N GLY A 168 11.30 14.51 -13.10
CA GLY A 168 12.60 14.79 -13.73
C GLY A 168 13.75 15.05 -12.74
N ASP A 169 13.46 15.20 -11.44
CA ASP A 169 14.47 15.45 -10.40
C ASP A 169 15.14 14.16 -9.90
N ARG A 170 14.80 12.98 -10.45
CA ARG A 170 15.42 11.72 -9.99
C ARG A 170 16.92 11.69 -10.34
N PRO A 171 17.79 11.34 -9.38
CA PRO A 171 19.22 11.31 -9.63
C PRO A 171 19.61 10.15 -10.55
N GLY A 172 20.44 10.45 -11.55
CA GLY A 172 20.93 9.47 -12.52
C GLY A 172 20.10 9.34 -13.80
N LEU A 173 19.10 10.20 -14.02
CA LEU A 173 18.39 10.29 -15.30
C LEU A 173 19.34 10.72 -16.43
N MET A 174 19.27 10.02 -17.55
CA MET A 174 20.08 10.28 -18.73
C MET A 174 19.47 11.40 -19.59
N ASN A 175 18.15 11.42 -19.74
CA ASN A 175 17.45 12.44 -20.54
C ASN A 175 16.33 13.15 -19.77
N VAL A 176 16.72 14.04 -18.85
CA VAL A 176 15.78 14.82 -18.02
C VAL A 176 14.80 15.66 -18.84
N LYS A 177 15.16 16.10 -20.05
CA LYS A 177 14.26 16.92 -20.89
C LYS A 177 13.09 16.13 -21.49
N GLN A 178 13.24 14.81 -21.60
CA GLN A 178 12.22 13.93 -22.17
C GLN A 178 11.23 13.45 -21.09
N VAL A 179 11.70 13.36 -19.84
CA VAL A 179 10.88 13.12 -18.64
C VAL A 179 10.05 14.37 -18.34
#